data_AF-A0A5R9P100-F1
#
_entry.id   AF-A0A5R9P100-F1
#
_cell.length_a   1.000
_cell.length_b   1.000
_cell.length_c   1.000
_cell.angle_alpha   90.00
_cell.angle_beta   90.00
_cell.angle_gamma   90.00
#
_symmetry.space_group_name_H-M   'P 1'
#
loop_
_entity.id
_entity.type
_entity.pdbx_description
1 polymer ?
#
loop_
_entity_poly.entity_id
_entity_poly.type
_entity_poly.pdbx_seq_one_letter_code
_entity_poly.pdbx_strand_id
1 'polypeptide(L)'
;MGNHDVGRGMAAAARAFWIGNGDAEVSPEKAMAALDAAAEDYIGADAEFDDEMSGYTPLSRLVAIAFEATPEELADLKGEREVAEDDEDDEEGLLWYDGPYARFSDRYKFC
;
A
#
# COMPACT_ATOMS: atom_id res chain seq x y z
N MET A 1 0.45 19.03 -9.51
CA MET A 1 0.83 17.61 -9.63
C MET A 1 -0.36 16.88 -10.21
N GLY A 2 -0.13 15.95 -11.13
CA GLY A 2 -1.15 14.95 -11.47
C GLY A 2 -1.30 13.95 -10.33
N ASN A 3 -2.42 13.25 -10.29
CA ASN A 3 -2.73 12.23 -9.28
C ASN A 3 -1.67 11.10 -9.22
N HIS A 4 -1.15 10.66 -10.37
CA HIS A 4 -0.03 9.70 -10.42
C HIS A 4 1.31 10.25 -9.89
N ASP A 5 1.51 11.58 -9.84
CA ASP A 5 2.78 12.13 -9.33
C ASP A 5 2.90 11.88 -7.83
N VAL A 6 1.78 11.86 -7.11
CA VAL A 6 1.72 11.56 -5.67
C VAL A 6 2.10 10.10 -5.42
N GLY A 7 1.49 9.17 -6.17
CA GLY A 7 1.83 7.74 -6.13
C GLY A 7 3.32 7.51 -6.35
N ARG A 8 3.87 8.09 -7.42
CA ARG A 8 5.30 8.01 -7.73
C ARG A 8 6.19 8.60 -6.64
N GLY A 9 5.79 9.73 -6.05
CA GLY A 9 6.48 10.37 -4.95
C GLY A 9 6.56 9.47 -3.72
N MET A 10 5.42 8.90 -3.31
CA MET A 10 5.32 7.95 -2.21
C MET A 10 6.15 6.69 -2.47
N ALA A 11 6.09 6.13 -3.69
CA ALA A 11 6.89 4.96 -4.06
C ALA A 11 8.40 5.25 -4.12
N ALA A 12 8.81 6.46 -4.48
CA ALA A 12 10.21 6.89 -4.40
C ALA A 12 10.68 6.97 -2.94
N ALA A 13 9.86 7.55 -2.05
CA ALA A 13 10.14 7.61 -0.62
C ALA A 13 10.25 6.22 0.02
N ALA A 14 9.32 5.31 -0.31
CA ALA A 14 9.35 3.92 0.13
C ALA A 14 10.65 3.21 -0.31
N ARG A 15 11.07 3.38 -1.56
CA ARG A 15 12.34 2.84 -2.06
C ARG A 15 13.54 3.39 -1.28
N ALA A 16 13.58 4.70 -1.05
CA ALA A 16 14.64 5.33 -0.28
C ALA A 16 14.69 4.82 1.17
N PHE A 17 13.51 4.63 1.80
CA PHE A 17 13.40 4.04 3.13
C PHE A 17 14.05 2.66 3.18
N TRP A 18 13.70 1.74 2.25
CA TRP A 18 14.25 0.38 2.27
C TRP A 18 15.76 0.35 2.01
N ILE A 19 16.27 1.22 1.13
CA ILE A 19 17.72 1.38 0.91
C ILE A 19 18.42 1.82 2.20
N GLY A 20 17.87 2.83 2.89
CA GLY A 20 18.46 3.36 4.13
C GLY A 20 18.31 2.42 5.33
N ASN A 21 17.22 1.63 5.36
CA ASN A 21 16.94 0.67 6.42
C ASN A 21 17.84 -0.56 6.34
N GLY A 22 18.21 -1.00 5.13
CA GLY A 22 18.94 -2.25 4.91
C GLY A 22 18.18 -3.45 5.47
N ASP A 23 18.90 -4.35 6.14
CA ASP A 23 18.37 -5.59 6.72
C ASP A 23 17.75 -5.42 8.11
N ALA A 24 17.66 -4.19 8.62
CA ALA A 24 17.05 -3.95 9.93
C ALA A 24 15.57 -4.34 9.92
N GLU A 25 15.10 -4.93 11.01
CA GLU A 25 13.68 -5.22 11.19
C GLU A 25 12.85 -3.93 11.14
N VAL A 26 11.67 -4.02 10.53
CA VAL A 26 10.72 -2.91 10.39
C VAL A 26 9.44 -3.29 11.13
N SER A 27 9.23 -2.65 12.27
CA SER A 27 7.98 -2.79 13.04
C SER A 27 6.84 -1.96 12.40
N PRO A 28 5.58 -2.24 12.77
CA PRO A 28 4.43 -1.42 12.36
C PRO A 28 4.62 0.08 12.63
N GLU A 29 5.16 0.46 13.80
CA GLU A 29 5.36 1.87 14.16
C GLU A 29 6.43 2.52 13.29
N LYS A 30 7.50 1.79 12.95
CA LYS A 30 8.56 2.30 12.06
C LYS A 30 8.05 2.48 10.63
N ALA A 31 7.25 1.52 10.14
CA ALA A 31 6.62 1.62 8.83
C ALA A 31 5.63 2.78 8.79
N MET A 32 4.81 2.95 9.84
CA MET A 32 3.87 4.07 9.96
C MET A 32 4.59 5.41 9.96
N ALA A 33 5.66 5.57 10.74
CA ALA A 33 6.45 6.80 10.77
C ALA A 33 7.09 7.13 9.41
N ALA A 34 7.50 6.11 8.65
CA ALA A 34 8.03 6.31 7.30
C ALA A 34 6.93 6.78 6.32
N LEU A 35 5.72 6.22 6.41
CA LEU A 35 4.58 6.65 5.60
C LEU A 35 4.11 8.05 5.98
N ASP A 36 4.05 8.37 7.27
CA ASP A 36 3.69 9.71 7.76
C ASP A 36 4.65 10.77 7.21
N ALA A 37 5.96 10.50 7.24
CA ALA A 37 6.97 11.40 6.69
C ALA A 37 6.90 11.51 5.16
N ALA A 38 6.57 10.43 4.47
CA ALA A 38 6.43 10.45 3.01
C ALA A 38 5.17 11.21 2.56
N ALA A 39 4.08 11.10 3.32
CA ALA A 39 2.77 11.66 2.98
C ALA A 39 2.58 13.11 3.43
N GLU A 40 3.46 13.68 4.26
CA GLU A 40 3.30 15.00 4.89
C GLU A 40 2.88 16.10 3.91
N ASP A 41 3.51 16.15 2.73
CA ASP A 41 3.24 17.15 1.69
C ASP A 41 2.06 16.79 0.76
N TYR A 42 1.48 15.59 0.90
CA TYR A 42 0.47 15.04 0.01
C TYR A 42 -0.90 14.79 0.68
N ILE A 43 -1.04 15.07 1.98
CA ILE A 43 -2.30 14.83 2.71
C ILE A 43 -3.47 15.52 1.99
N GLY A 44 -4.53 14.75 1.69
CA GLY A 44 -5.72 15.25 1.01
C GLY A 44 -5.58 15.39 -0.50
N ALA A 45 -4.47 14.95 -1.09
CA ALA A 45 -4.31 14.96 -2.54
C ALA A 45 -5.23 13.93 -3.21
N ASP A 46 -5.73 14.28 -4.39
CA ASP A 46 -6.28 13.35 -5.37
C ASP A 46 -5.09 12.53 -5.91
N ALA A 47 -5.04 11.24 -5.57
CA ALA A 47 -3.84 10.42 -5.72
C ALA A 47 -4.18 9.00 -6.15
N GLU A 48 -3.57 8.58 -7.26
CA GLU A 48 -3.70 7.21 -7.76
C GLU A 48 -2.45 6.41 -7.38
N PHE A 49 -2.67 5.18 -6.92
CA PHE A 49 -1.61 4.29 -6.46
C PHE A 49 -1.66 2.91 -7.12
N ASP A 50 -2.54 2.67 -8.09
CA ASP A 50 -2.76 1.35 -8.69
C ASP A 50 -1.45 0.75 -9.24
N ASP A 51 -0.62 1.57 -9.89
CA ASP A 51 0.69 1.13 -10.40
C ASP A 51 1.69 0.86 -9.27
N GLU A 52 1.69 1.68 -8.22
CA GLU A 52 2.63 1.59 -7.11
C GLU A 52 2.26 0.57 -6.05
N MET A 53 0.99 0.16 -6.01
CA MET A 53 0.42 -0.77 -5.03
C MET A 53 0.00 -2.10 -5.65
N SER A 54 0.06 -2.25 -6.98
CA SER A 54 -0.11 -3.53 -7.65
C SER A 54 1.09 -4.46 -7.41
N GLY A 55 0.83 -5.61 -6.78
CA GLY A 55 1.85 -6.58 -6.40
C GLY A 55 2.69 -6.18 -5.18
N TYR A 56 3.73 -6.97 -4.89
CA TYR A 56 4.55 -6.78 -3.70
C TYR A 56 5.69 -5.78 -3.92
N THR A 57 5.33 -4.49 -4.02
CA THR A 57 6.24 -3.36 -4.21
C THR A 57 6.83 -2.85 -2.88
N PRO A 58 7.85 -1.97 -2.93
CA PRO A 58 8.37 -1.30 -1.73
C PRO A 58 7.31 -0.52 -0.95
N LEU A 59 6.35 0.12 -1.64
CA LEU A 59 5.28 0.90 -1.02
C LEU A 59 4.22 -0.03 -0.43
N SER A 60 3.74 -1.02 -1.17
CA SER A 60 2.74 -1.97 -0.66
C SER A 60 3.28 -2.79 0.52
N ARG A 61 4.58 -3.10 0.54
CA ARG A 61 5.24 -3.71 1.70
C ARG A 61 5.20 -2.80 2.94
N LEU A 62 5.46 -1.50 2.79
CA LEU A 62 5.37 -0.56 3.92
C LEU A 62 3.93 -0.44 4.43
N VAL A 63 2.97 -0.33 3.52
CA VAL A 63 1.54 -0.27 3.87
C VAL A 63 1.10 -1.55 4.57
N ALA A 64 1.48 -2.72 4.06
CA ALA A 64 1.18 -3.99 4.69
C ALA A 64 1.70 -4.08 6.13
N ILE A 65 2.91 -3.60 6.40
CA ILE A 65 3.49 -3.62 7.75
C ILE A 65 2.81 -2.58 8.65
N ALA A 66 2.63 -1.36 8.17
CA ALA A 66 2.08 -0.26 8.94
C ALA A 66 0.62 -0.50 9.36
N PHE A 67 -0.15 -1.16 8.49
CA PHE A 67 -1.56 -1.47 8.73
C PHE A 67 -1.80 -2.93 9.08
N GLU A 68 -0.75 -3.67 9.46
CA GLU A 68 -0.83 -5.04 9.96
C GLU A 68 -1.68 -5.94 9.05
N ALA A 69 -1.35 -5.96 7.75
CA ALA A 69 -2.09 -6.72 6.76
C ALA A 69 -2.12 -8.20 7.11
N THR A 70 -3.29 -8.83 6.98
CA THR A 70 -3.47 -10.25 7.27
C THR A 70 -2.79 -11.11 6.21
N PRO A 71 -2.52 -12.40 6.50
CA PRO A 71 -1.99 -13.32 5.51
C PRO A 71 -2.85 -13.43 4.24
N GLU A 72 -4.17 -13.35 4.38
CA GLU A 72 -5.12 -13.39 3.27
C GLU A 72 -5.05 -12.13 2.40
N GLU A 73 -5.01 -10.94 3.03
CA GLU A 73 -4.82 -9.66 2.32
C GLU A 73 -3.48 -9.65 1.55
N LEU A 74 -2.43 -10.24 2.13
CA LEU A 74 -1.12 -10.38 1.49
C LEU A 74 -1.12 -11.40 0.34
N ALA A 75 -1.85 -12.50 0.47
CA ALA A 75 -1.99 -13.50 -0.59
C ALA A 75 -2.78 -12.95 -1.78
N ASP A 76 -3.85 -12.20 -1.51
CA ASP A 76 -4.64 -11.46 -2.49
C ASP A 76 -3.75 -10.48 -3.29
N LEU A 77 -2.97 -9.64 -2.58
CA LEU A 77 -2.01 -8.71 -3.21
C LEU A 77 -0.99 -9.40 -4.13
N LYS A 78 -0.52 -10.60 -3.76
CA LYS A 78 0.48 -11.35 -4.53
C LYS A 78 -0.12 -12.14 -5.70
N GLY A 79 -1.44 -12.16 -5.84
CA GLY A 79 -2.13 -13.03 -6.80
C GLY A 79 -2.01 -14.52 -6.44
N GLU A 80 -1.78 -14.83 -5.16
CA GLU A 80 -1.67 -16.20 -4.63
C GLU A 80 -3.02 -16.74 -4.13
N ARG A 81 -4.07 -15.91 -4.07
CA ARG A 81 -5.43 -16.32 -3.72
C ARG A 81 -6.02 -17.13 -4.88
N GLU A 82 -6.31 -18.40 -4.61
CA GLU A 82 -7.14 -19.22 -5.51
C GLU A 82 -8.57 -18.67 -5.47
N VAL A 83 -8.95 -17.88 -6.47
CA VAL A 83 -10.34 -17.51 -6.69
C VAL A 83 -11.00 -18.71 -7.37
N ALA A 84 -12.07 -19.24 -6.80
CA ALA A 84 -12.79 -20.36 -7.40
C ALA A 84 -13.27 -19.95 -8.80
N GLU A 85 -13.00 -20.75 -9.83
CA GLU A 85 -13.27 -20.44 -11.24
C GLU A 85 -14.77 -20.23 -11.58
N ASP A 86 -15.69 -20.41 -10.62
CA ASP A 86 -17.15 -20.34 -10.83
C ASP A 86 -17.83 -19.06 -10.27
N ASP A 87 -17.11 -18.16 -9.59
CA ASP A 87 -17.64 -16.86 -9.15
C ASP A 87 -17.22 -15.73 -10.11
N GLU A 88 -17.70 -15.79 -11.35
CA GLU A 88 -17.57 -14.70 -12.35
C GLU A 88 -18.37 -13.43 -11.96
N ASP A 89 -19.16 -13.47 -10.87
CA ASP A 89 -20.01 -12.39 -10.38
C ASP A 89 -19.51 -11.71 -9.09
N ASP A 90 -18.37 -12.14 -8.52
CA ASP A 90 -17.83 -11.50 -7.33
C ASP A 90 -17.08 -10.21 -7.69
N GLU A 91 -17.87 -9.15 -7.83
CA GLU A 91 -17.58 -7.78 -7.42
C GLU A 91 -17.19 -7.68 -5.91
N GLU A 92 -16.77 -8.78 -5.26
CA GLU A 92 -16.14 -8.72 -3.94
C GLU A 92 -14.82 -7.97 -4.11
N GLY A 93 -14.79 -6.75 -3.59
CA GLY A 93 -13.61 -5.91 -3.56
C GLY A 93 -12.39 -6.73 -3.15
N LEU A 94 -11.32 -6.60 -3.94
CA LEU A 94 -10.04 -7.24 -3.66
C LEU A 94 -9.67 -6.97 -2.20
N LEU A 95 -9.42 -8.02 -1.41
CA LEU A 95 -9.18 -7.92 0.04
C LEU A 95 -8.06 -6.94 0.37
N TRP A 96 -7.08 -6.84 -0.52
CA TRP A 96 -6.04 -5.83 -0.42
C TRP A 96 -6.58 -4.39 -0.48
N TYR A 97 -7.48 -4.12 -1.42
CA TYR A 97 -8.05 -2.79 -1.67
C TYR A 97 -9.03 -2.38 -0.57
N ASP A 98 -9.86 -3.30 -0.09
CA ASP A 98 -10.80 -3.06 1.01
C ASP A 98 -10.13 -3.09 2.40
N GLY A 99 -8.93 -3.66 2.49
CA GLY A 99 -8.18 -3.83 3.73
C GLY A 99 -7.12 -2.76 3.95
N PRO A 100 -5.82 -3.08 3.83
CA PRO A 100 -4.74 -2.17 4.17
C PRO A 100 -4.65 -0.97 3.22
N TYR A 101 -5.03 -1.12 1.95
CA TYR A 101 -5.07 0.01 1.00
C TYR A 101 -6.13 1.03 1.42
N ALA A 102 -7.38 0.62 1.68
CA ALA A 102 -8.43 1.53 2.15
C ALA A 102 -8.03 2.25 3.44
N ARG A 103 -7.42 1.54 4.40
CA ARG A 103 -6.92 2.14 5.65
C ARG A 103 -5.80 3.15 5.41
N PHE A 104 -4.91 2.87 4.45
CA PHE A 104 -3.88 3.80 4.00
C PHE A 104 -4.47 5.07 3.38
N SER A 105 -5.38 4.92 2.43
CA SER A 105 -6.03 6.04 1.74
C SER A 105 -6.85 6.90 2.71
N ASP A 106 -7.60 6.28 3.62
CA ASP A 106 -8.38 7.00 4.65
C ASP A 106 -7.48 7.81 5.60
N ARG A 107 -6.39 7.22 6.10
CA ARG A 107 -5.46 7.90 7.02
C ARG A 107 -4.94 9.21 6.44
N TYR A 108 -4.52 9.20 5.17
CA TYR A 108 -3.92 10.36 4.51
C TYR A 108 -4.91 11.17 3.68
N LYS A 109 -6.20 10.77 3.67
CA LYS A 109 -7.29 11.39 2.93
C LYS A 109 -7.02 11.46 1.42
N PHE A 110 -6.36 10.44 0.89
CA PHE A 110 -6.20 10.33 -0.56
C PHE A 110 -7.58 10.08 -1.19
N CYS A 111 -7.90 10.86 -2.21
CA CYS A 111 -9.16 10.80 -2.95
C CYS A 111 -8.95 10.09 -4.29
#